data_AF-A0A8C6ZVF7-F1
#
_entry.id   AF-A0A8C6ZVF7-F1
#
_cell.length_a   1.000
_cell.length_b   1.000
_cell.length_c   1.000
_cell.angle_alpha   90.00
_cell.angle_beta   90.00
_cell.angle_gamma   90.00
#
_symmetry.space_group_name_H-M   'P 1'
#
loop_
_entity.id
_entity.type
_entity.pdbx_description
1 polymer ?
#
loop_
_entity_poly.entity_id
_entity_poly.type
_entity_poly.pdbx_seq_one_letter_code
_entity_poly.pdbx_strand_id
1 'polypeptide(L)'
;MGSAAALRADCEALLGAFQEADTVRYERFAELWRQRRFHAIFYGRIRALERNKFTKKVLELAQQYLLPPYAFQIRVGALYLLYGLYSTQLCQPKQKIRIALKDWPEVQKFQQDLIESQHYDAAYVFRKLRVARAFHFTAMPKLLNYRTKKKIQENEFKEEFKDPSNRVNSLITNDVLEELMNIHEHYQKMKCVISADKSQPDKALSLIKDDFVVNLKDITLEYQEWQQKRVVGYTDHYAVASKSRRHRQVKLESSDSGSDYGKSQSRSKKNSKRPQMARSKSSAGIQGMSLLPW
;
A
#
# COMPACT_ATOMS: atom_id res chain seq x y z
N MET A 1 -2.39 -6.47 22.86
CA MET A 1 -2.38 -5.53 21.71
C MET A 1 -1.00 -4.94 21.39
N GLY A 2 0.06 -5.19 22.17
CA GLY A 2 1.39 -4.56 21.96
C GLY A 2 2.22 -5.07 20.77
N SER A 3 2.08 -6.34 20.34
CA SER A 3 2.99 -6.92 19.33
C SER A 3 2.81 -6.35 17.91
N ALA A 4 1.59 -5.96 17.51
CA ALA A 4 1.34 -5.45 16.15
C ALA A 4 1.81 -4.00 15.97
N ALA A 5 1.71 -3.18 17.03
CA ALA A 5 2.20 -1.80 17.03
C ALA A 5 3.73 -1.75 17.03
N ALA A 6 4.38 -2.57 17.87
CA ALA A 6 5.84 -2.71 17.88
C ALA A 6 6.37 -3.15 16.50
N LEU A 7 5.73 -4.15 15.88
CA LEU A 7 6.10 -4.60 14.55
C LEU A 7 5.96 -3.50 13.49
N ARG A 8 4.88 -2.71 13.54
CA ARG A 8 4.71 -1.56 12.65
C ARG A 8 5.86 -0.57 12.85
N ALA A 9 6.15 -0.21 14.09
CA ALA A 9 7.22 0.71 14.44
C ALA A 9 8.58 0.21 13.93
N ASP A 10 8.89 -1.08 14.03
CA ASP A 10 10.14 -1.65 13.52
C ASP A 10 10.25 -1.53 11.98
N CYS A 11 9.17 -1.85 11.27
CA CYS A 11 9.12 -1.69 9.81
C CYS A 11 9.26 -0.21 9.41
N GLU A 12 8.54 0.69 10.08
CA GLU A 12 8.59 2.12 9.81
C GLU A 12 9.94 2.74 10.20
N ALA A 13 10.60 2.28 11.26
CA ALA A 13 11.93 2.73 11.60
C ALA A 13 12.97 2.31 10.54
N LEU A 14 12.83 1.10 9.98
CA LEU A 14 13.68 0.66 8.87
C LEU A 14 13.41 1.47 7.59
N LEU A 15 12.15 1.66 7.22
CA LEU A 15 11.78 2.43 6.03
C LEU A 15 12.11 3.93 6.17
N GLY A 16 11.95 4.50 7.36
CA GLY A 16 12.33 5.89 7.65
C GLY A 16 13.83 6.11 7.54
N ALA A 17 14.65 5.24 8.13
CA ALA A 17 16.10 5.32 7.95
C ALA A 17 16.54 5.09 6.49
N PHE A 18 15.76 4.33 5.72
CA PHE A 18 16.01 4.18 4.29
C PHE A 18 15.62 5.44 3.50
N GLN A 19 14.54 6.13 3.90
CA GLN A 19 14.14 7.43 3.36
C GLN A 19 15.22 8.49 3.63
N GLU A 20 15.70 8.60 4.87
CA GLU A 20 16.77 9.51 5.29
C GLU A 20 18.10 9.28 4.57
N ALA A 21 18.36 8.05 4.12
CA ALA A 21 19.56 7.72 3.35
C ALA A 21 19.55 8.28 1.91
N ASP A 22 18.44 8.90 1.49
CA ASP A 22 18.25 9.55 0.18
C ASP A 22 18.75 8.73 -1.01
N THR A 23 18.47 7.42 -0.97
CA THR A 23 18.85 6.48 -2.00
C THR A 23 17.80 5.39 -2.15
N VAL A 24 17.71 4.83 -3.36
CA VAL A 24 16.83 3.71 -3.70
C VAL A 24 17.61 2.40 -3.89
N ARG A 25 18.90 2.39 -3.59
CA ARG A 25 19.78 1.25 -3.88
C ARG A 25 19.65 0.13 -2.86
N TYR A 26 19.64 -1.11 -3.37
CA TYR A 26 19.50 -2.31 -2.55
C TYR A 26 20.65 -2.48 -1.56
N GLU A 27 21.87 -2.12 -1.94
CA GLU A 27 23.05 -2.21 -1.09
C GLU A 27 22.84 -1.48 0.24
N ARG A 28 22.41 -0.21 0.16
CA ARG A 28 22.15 0.61 1.35
C ARG A 28 20.99 0.06 2.17
N PHE A 29 19.91 -0.40 1.53
CA PHE A 29 18.82 -1.05 2.25
C PHE A 29 19.30 -2.30 3.01
N ALA A 30 20.15 -3.13 2.37
CA ALA A 30 20.67 -4.34 2.97
C ALA A 30 21.59 -4.07 4.17
N GLU A 31 22.34 -2.97 4.16
CA GLU A 31 23.09 -2.49 5.33
C GLU A 31 22.17 -2.15 6.50
N LEU A 32 21.15 -1.30 6.26
CA LEU A 32 20.18 -0.91 7.27
C LEU A 32 19.43 -2.12 7.84
N TRP A 33 19.07 -3.07 6.99
CA TRP A 33 18.47 -4.35 7.38
C TRP A 33 19.36 -5.14 8.34
N ARG A 34 20.68 -5.20 8.08
CA ARG A 34 21.65 -5.89 8.94
C ARG A 34 21.87 -5.15 10.25
N GLN A 35 22.06 -3.82 10.20
CA GLN A 35 22.26 -2.97 11.37
C GLN A 35 21.10 -3.09 12.37
N ARG A 36 19.86 -3.10 11.87
CA ARG A 36 18.65 -3.29 12.69
C ARG A 36 18.36 -4.75 13.05
N ARG A 37 19.24 -5.68 12.67
CA ARG A 37 19.10 -7.14 12.87
C ARG A 37 17.75 -7.68 12.39
N PHE A 38 17.20 -7.10 11.32
CA PHE A 38 15.83 -7.42 10.87
C PHE A 38 15.69 -8.85 10.33
N HIS A 39 16.81 -9.48 9.94
CA HIS A 39 16.87 -10.91 9.64
C HIS A 39 16.41 -11.80 10.81
N ALA A 40 16.54 -11.33 12.05
CA ALA A 40 16.21 -12.06 13.26
C ALA A 40 14.71 -12.04 13.61
N ILE A 41 13.87 -11.33 12.83
CA ILE A 41 12.44 -11.11 13.12
C ILE A 41 11.62 -12.39 13.33
N PHE A 42 12.07 -13.51 12.75
CA PHE A 42 11.40 -14.81 12.88
C PHE A 42 12.00 -15.75 13.93
N TYR A 43 13.11 -15.38 14.59
CA TYR A 43 13.90 -16.28 15.44
C TYR A 43 13.41 -16.40 16.90
N GLY A 44 12.14 -16.09 17.15
CA GLY A 44 11.50 -16.37 18.44
C GLY A 44 11.10 -17.85 18.59
N ARG A 45 10.99 -18.33 19.85
CA ARG A 45 10.39 -19.63 20.16
C ARG A 45 8.87 -19.58 19.93
N ILE A 46 8.46 -19.70 18.67
CA ILE A 46 7.06 -19.57 18.22
C ILE A 46 6.57 -20.90 17.65
N ARG A 47 5.38 -21.34 18.07
CA ARG A 47 4.72 -22.53 17.53
C ARG A 47 4.43 -22.35 16.03
N ALA A 48 4.42 -23.44 15.26
CA ALA A 48 4.27 -23.36 13.80
C ALA A 48 3.04 -22.55 13.33
N LEU A 49 1.89 -22.74 13.98
CA LEU A 49 0.66 -21.98 13.66
C LEU A 49 0.78 -20.48 13.94
N GLU A 50 1.41 -20.13 15.05
CA GLU A 50 1.64 -18.73 15.45
C GLU A 50 2.65 -18.08 14.50
N ARG A 51 3.69 -18.81 14.09
CA ARG A 51 4.67 -18.36 13.10
C ARG A 51 4.02 -18.06 11.76
N ASN A 52 3.10 -18.91 11.31
CA ASN A 52 2.34 -18.68 10.09
C ASN A 52 1.46 -17.42 10.20
N LYS A 53 0.77 -17.23 11.34
CA LYS A 53 -0.03 -16.03 11.60
C LYS A 53 0.83 -14.77 11.63
N PHE A 54 1.96 -14.82 12.34
CA PHE A 54 2.92 -13.73 12.43
C PHE A 54 3.48 -13.35 11.06
N THR A 55 3.97 -14.33 10.30
CA THR A 55 4.54 -14.11 8.96
C THR A 55 3.51 -13.50 8.00
N LYS A 56 2.27 -14.01 8.00
CA LYS A 56 1.17 -13.39 7.23
C LYS A 56 0.96 -11.94 7.63
N LYS A 57 0.99 -11.63 8.93
CA LYS A 57 0.77 -10.27 9.43
C LYS A 57 1.91 -9.31 9.05
N VAL A 58 3.15 -9.79 9.14
CA VAL A 58 4.36 -9.05 8.75
C VAL A 58 4.34 -8.71 7.26
N LEU A 59 3.99 -9.68 6.41
CA LEU A 59 3.89 -9.47 4.96
C LEU A 59 2.71 -8.56 4.60
N GLU A 60 1.56 -8.71 5.27
CA GLU A 60 0.40 -7.82 5.10
C GLU A 60 0.74 -6.37 5.49
N LEU A 61 1.57 -6.16 6.50
CA LEU A 61 2.00 -4.83 6.92
C LEU A 61 2.97 -4.23 5.91
N ALA A 62 4.03 -4.95 5.53
CA ALA A 62 5.01 -4.49 4.55
C ALA A 62 4.38 -4.19 3.18
N GLN A 63 3.39 -4.99 2.77
CA GLN A 63 2.70 -4.81 1.48
C GLN A 63 1.94 -3.49 1.36
N GLN A 64 1.46 -2.92 2.48
CA GLN A 64 0.74 -1.64 2.46
C GLN A 64 1.62 -0.51 1.93
N TYR A 65 2.91 -0.52 2.28
CA TYR A 65 3.88 0.51 1.86
C TYR A 65 4.29 0.41 0.38
N LEU A 66 3.92 -0.68 -0.32
CA LEU A 66 4.23 -0.87 -1.75
C LEU A 66 3.31 -0.05 -2.67
N LEU A 67 2.13 0.33 -2.19
CA LEU A 67 1.10 1.00 -3.00
C LEU A 67 1.05 2.51 -2.71
N PRO A 68 0.57 3.33 -3.65
CA PRO A 68 0.23 4.73 -3.37
C PRO A 68 -0.69 4.86 -2.13
N PRO A 69 -0.61 5.98 -1.37
CA PRO A 69 0.06 7.25 -1.70
C PRO A 69 1.52 7.37 -1.23
N TYR A 70 2.18 6.27 -0.87
CA TYR A 70 3.57 6.34 -0.40
C TYR A 70 4.54 6.79 -1.49
N ALA A 71 5.57 7.55 -1.09
CA ALA A 71 6.60 8.07 -1.97
C ALA A 71 7.36 6.93 -2.68
N PHE A 72 7.94 7.24 -3.84
CA PHE A 72 8.65 6.26 -4.66
C PHE A 72 9.73 5.48 -3.88
N GLN A 73 10.57 6.20 -3.11
CA GLN A 73 11.62 5.60 -2.28
C GLN A 73 11.06 4.64 -1.21
N ILE A 74 9.95 5.02 -0.55
CA ILE A 74 9.29 4.14 0.43
C ILE A 74 8.73 2.89 -0.24
N ARG A 75 8.15 3.01 -1.43
CA ARG A 75 7.65 1.86 -2.20
C ARG A 75 8.77 0.91 -2.62
N VAL A 76 9.94 1.45 -2.99
CA VAL A 76 11.16 0.66 -3.26
C VAL A 76 11.64 -0.03 -1.97
N GLY A 77 11.70 0.69 -0.86
CA GLY A 77 12.05 0.12 0.44
C GLY A 77 11.09 -0.99 0.87
N ALA A 78 9.78 -0.82 0.62
CA ALA A 78 8.76 -1.83 0.89
C ALA A 78 8.94 -3.09 0.04
N LEU A 79 9.33 -2.93 -1.22
CA LEU A 79 9.68 -4.06 -2.09
C LEU A 79 10.88 -4.84 -1.55
N TYR A 80 11.93 -4.14 -1.12
CA TYR A 80 13.10 -4.77 -0.49
C TYR A 80 12.76 -5.43 0.84
N LEU A 81 11.93 -4.79 1.66
CA LEU A 81 11.41 -5.33 2.91
C LEU A 81 10.63 -6.63 2.68
N LEU A 82 9.70 -6.64 1.72
CA LEU A 82 8.97 -7.85 1.31
C LEU A 82 9.89 -8.96 0.84
N TYR A 83 10.93 -8.62 0.07
CA TYR A 83 11.92 -9.59 -0.39
C TYR A 83 12.73 -10.18 0.77
N GLY A 84 13.20 -9.34 1.69
CA GLY A 84 13.90 -9.78 2.90
C GLY A 84 13.02 -10.71 3.73
N LEU A 85 11.80 -10.28 4.07
CA LEU A 85 10.83 -11.04 4.86
C LEU A 85 10.46 -12.37 4.22
N TYR A 86 10.19 -12.39 2.91
CA TYR A 86 9.85 -13.61 2.18
C TYR A 86 11.05 -14.59 2.11
N SER A 87 12.27 -14.06 2.07
CA SER A 87 13.49 -14.84 2.01
C SER A 87 13.85 -15.46 3.36
N THR A 88 13.72 -14.69 4.45
CA THR A 88 14.13 -15.10 5.81
C THR A 88 13.04 -15.81 6.62
N GLN A 89 11.79 -15.86 6.15
CA GLN A 89 10.72 -16.56 6.87
C GLN A 89 11.06 -18.05 7.12
N LEU A 90 10.68 -18.52 8.31
CA LEU A 90 10.91 -19.89 8.76
C LEU A 90 9.66 -20.79 8.61
N CYS A 91 8.73 -20.40 7.74
CA CYS A 91 7.49 -21.14 7.48
C CYS A 91 7.70 -22.18 6.38
N GLN A 92 7.18 -23.39 6.61
CA GLN A 92 7.09 -24.45 5.60
C GLN A 92 5.63 -24.95 5.52
N PRO A 93 4.97 -24.81 4.36
CA PRO A 93 5.40 -24.05 3.18
C PRO A 93 5.51 -22.54 3.44
N LYS A 94 6.28 -21.83 2.60
CA LYS A 94 6.42 -20.37 2.67
C LYS A 94 5.07 -19.68 2.54
N GLN A 95 4.82 -18.71 3.42
CA GLN A 95 3.69 -17.81 3.32
C GLN A 95 3.91 -16.82 2.18
N LYS A 96 2.87 -16.63 1.38
CA LYS A 96 2.87 -15.77 0.20
C LYS A 96 2.40 -14.36 0.53
N ILE A 97 2.87 -13.39 -0.24
CA ILE A 97 2.50 -11.98 -0.19
C ILE A 97 1.13 -11.84 -0.85
N ARG A 98 0.11 -11.40 -0.12
CA ARG A 98 -1.23 -11.15 -0.70
C ARG A 98 -1.21 -9.84 -1.47
N ILE A 99 -1.69 -9.86 -2.70
CA ILE A 99 -1.95 -8.66 -3.51
C ILE A 99 -3.37 -8.75 -4.03
N ALA A 100 -4.16 -7.69 -3.80
CA ALA A 100 -5.50 -7.66 -4.35
C ALA A 100 -5.41 -7.48 -5.87
N LEU A 101 -6.25 -8.19 -6.63
CA LEU A 101 -6.20 -8.14 -8.09
C LEU A 101 -6.43 -6.71 -8.63
N LYS A 102 -7.25 -5.91 -7.93
CA LYS A 102 -7.48 -4.49 -8.25
C LYS A 102 -6.23 -3.61 -8.11
N ASP A 103 -5.30 -3.98 -7.22
CA ASP A 103 -4.09 -3.21 -6.95
C ASP A 103 -2.92 -3.66 -7.87
N TRP A 104 -3.10 -4.74 -8.64
CA TRP A 104 -2.06 -5.29 -9.50
C TRP A 104 -1.61 -4.37 -10.64
N PRO A 105 -2.51 -3.65 -11.35
CA PRO A 105 -2.09 -2.68 -12.37
C PRO A 105 -1.12 -1.61 -11.82
N GLU A 106 -1.34 -1.16 -10.58
CA GLU A 106 -0.45 -0.19 -9.91
C GLU A 106 0.93 -0.79 -9.59
N VAL A 107 0.98 -2.08 -9.24
CA VAL A 107 2.24 -2.79 -9.04
C VAL A 107 2.97 -3.00 -10.37
N GLN A 108 2.24 -3.24 -11.47
CA GLN A 108 2.84 -3.35 -12.81
C GLN A 108 3.39 -2.02 -13.30
N LYS A 109 2.63 -0.93 -13.11
CA LYS A 109 3.09 0.43 -13.40
C LYS A 109 4.36 0.76 -12.62
N PHE A 110 4.38 0.46 -11.32
CA PHE A 110 5.56 0.65 -10.49
C PHE A 110 6.77 -0.15 -11.00
N GLN A 111 6.58 -1.40 -11.43
CA GLN A 111 7.65 -2.18 -12.04
C GLN A 111 8.21 -1.49 -13.29
N GLN A 112 7.33 -0.92 -14.12
CA GLN A 112 7.72 -0.19 -15.32
C GLN A 112 8.51 1.07 -14.96
N ASP A 113 8.04 1.86 -13.99
CA ASP A 113 8.72 3.05 -13.48
C ASP A 113 10.16 2.72 -13.00
N LEU A 114 10.34 1.58 -12.32
CA LEU A 114 11.67 1.11 -11.87
C LEU A 114 12.63 0.82 -13.03
N ILE A 115 12.12 0.27 -14.14
CA ILE A 115 12.92 -0.05 -15.32
C ILE A 115 13.29 1.23 -16.07
N GLU A 116 12.31 2.12 -16.29
CA GLU A 116 12.48 3.39 -16.99
C GLU A 116 13.45 4.31 -16.25
N SER A 117 13.39 4.31 -14.92
CA SER A 117 14.31 5.07 -14.04
C SER A 117 15.64 4.35 -13.79
N GLN A 118 15.91 3.23 -14.47
CA GLN A 118 17.15 2.45 -14.39
C GLN A 118 17.51 1.97 -12.96
N HIS A 119 16.49 1.69 -12.14
CA HIS A 119 16.63 1.06 -10.83
C HIS A 119 16.58 -0.47 -10.95
N TYR A 120 17.56 -1.03 -11.67
CA TYR A 120 17.59 -2.44 -12.04
C TYR A 120 17.73 -3.41 -10.86
N ASP A 121 18.32 -2.97 -9.75
CA ASP A 121 18.38 -3.72 -8.49
C ASP A 121 16.97 -3.95 -7.91
N ALA A 122 16.15 -2.91 -7.85
CA ALA A 122 14.74 -3.01 -7.48
C ALA A 122 13.94 -3.88 -8.45
N ALA A 123 14.10 -3.65 -9.75
CA ALA A 123 13.43 -4.46 -10.78
C ALA A 123 13.83 -5.96 -10.69
N TYR A 124 15.10 -6.24 -10.42
CA TYR A 124 15.62 -7.58 -10.20
C TYR A 124 14.99 -8.24 -8.97
N VAL A 125 14.90 -7.52 -7.84
CA VAL A 125 14.23 -8.02 -6.63
C VAL A 125 12.76 -8.37 -6.90
N PHE A 126 12.03 -7.52 -7.61
CA PHE A 126 10.66 -7.80 -8.02
C PHE A 126 10.57 -9.06 -8.88
N ARG A 127 11.44 -9.18 -9.90
CA ARG A 127 11.52 -10.37 -10.75
C ARG A 127 11.83 -11.63 -9.94
N LYS A 128 12.74 -11.55 -8.97
CA LYS A 128 13.10 -12.68 -8.09
C LYS A 128 11.92 -13.16 -7.26
N LEU A 129 11.11 -12.24 -6.71
CA LEU A 129 9.86 -12.57 -6.03
C LEU A 129 8.83 -13.25 -6.95
N ARG A 130 8.71 -12.80 -8.21
CA ARG A 130 7.83 -13.43 -9.20
C ARG A 130 8.26 -14.85 -9.54
N VAL A 131 9.55 -15.07 -9.82
CA VAL A 131 10.11 -16.41 -10.11
C VAL A 131 9.90 -17.36 -8.93
N ALA A 132 10.07 -16.87 -7.70
CA ALA A 132 9.81 -17.63 -6.48
C ALA A 132 8.31 -17.90 -6.21
N ARG A 133 7.40 -17.44 -7.09
CA ARG A 133 5.93 -17.52 -6.91
C ARG A 133 5.48 -16.98 -5.54
N ALA A 134 6.13 -15.89 -5.10
CA ALA A 134 5.93 -15.31 -3.78
C ALA A 134 4.56 -14.62 -3.63
N PHE A 135 3.96 -14.16 -4.73
CA PHE A 135 2.68 -13.47 -4.73
C PHE A 135 1.49 -14.43 -4.74
N HIS A 136 0.47 -14.10 -3.97
CA HIS A 136 -0.83 -14.75 -3.96
C HIS A 136 -1.90 -13.70 -4.30
N PHE A 137 -2.46 -13.81 -5.49
CA PHE A 137 -3.49 -12.90 -5.99
C PHE A 137 -4.83 -13.18 -5.31
N THR A 138 -5.46 -12.13 -4.80
CA THR A 138 -6.66 -12.23 -3.96
C THR A 138 -7.71 -11.21 -4.36
N ALA A 139 -8.97 -11.44 -4.01
CA ALA A 139 -10.02 -10.45 -4.25
C ALA A 139 -9.87 -9.23 -3.34
N MET A 140 -9.39 -9.41 -2.10
CA MET A 140 -9.21 -8.36 -1.10
C MET A 140 -7.79 -8.41 -0.51
N PRO A 141 -7.18 -7.25 -0.19
CA PRO A 141 -5.83 -7.20 0.36
C PRO A 141 -5.76 -7.79 1.77
N LYS A 142 -6.74 -7.44 2.62
CA LYS A 142 -6.91 -8.01 3.96
C LYS A 142 -7.80 -9.27 3.90
N LEU A 143 -7.43 -10.29 4.67
CA LEU A 143 -8.26 -11.49 4.82
C LEU A 143 -9.57 -11.12 5.54
N LEU A 144 -10.69 -11.44 4.91
CA LEU A 144 -12.01 -11.27 5.50
C LEU A 144 -12.35 -12.48 6.37
N ASN A 145 -12.72 -12.23 7.62
CA ASN A 145 -13.21 -13.27 8.54
C ASN A 145 -14.70 -13.06 8.79
N TYR A 146 -15.49 -14.12 8.66
CA TYR A 146 -16.92 -14.10 9.00
C TYR A 146 -17.07 -14.03 10.53
N ARG A 147 -17.98 -13.16 11.03
CA ARG A 147 -18.33 -12.96 12.46
C ARG A 147 -17.26 -12.34 13.37
N THR A 148 -16.85 -11.11 13.08
CA THR A 148 -16.34 -10.24 14.15
C THR A 148 -16.80 -8.82 13.87
N LYS A 149 -17.48 -8.17 14.81
CA LYS A 149 -17.64 -6.71 14.82
C LYS A 149 -16.25 -6.11 15.00
N LYS A 150 -15.41 -6.16 13.96
CA LYS A 150 -14.08 -5.59 14.00
C LYS A 150 -14.26 -4.10 13.78
N LYS A 151 -13.84 -3.28 14.76
CA LYS A 151 -13.57 -1.86 14.51
C LYS A 151 -12.78 -1.81 13.20
N ILE A 152 -13.31 -1.08 12.22
CA ILE A 152 -12.55 -0.71 11.03
C ILE A 152 -11.38 0.08 11.60
N GLN A 153 -10.23 -0.57 11.76
CA GLN A 153 -8.99 0.17 11.91
C GLN A 153 -8.77 0.76 10.53
N GLU A 154 -9.11 2.03 10.40
CA GLU A 154 -8.66 2.85 9.29
C GLU A 154 -7.15 2.61 9.16
N ASN A 155 -6.69 2.42 7.91
CA ASN A 155 -5.26 2.41 7.68
C ASN A 155 -4.77 3.81 8.05
N GLU A 156 -4.21 3.97 9.24
CA GLU A 156 -3.36 5.10 9.56
C GLU A 156 -2.21 5.07 8.56
N PHE A 157 -2.32 5.90 7.53
CA PHE A 157 -1.23 6.17 6.62
C PHE A 157 -0.21 6.99 7.40
N LYS A 158 1.05 6.56 7.39
CA LYS A 158 2.13 7.39 7.92
C LYS A 158 2.35 8.56 6.96
N GLU A 159 1.88 9.75 7.33
CA GLU A 159 1.93 10.97 6.50
C GLU A 159 3.37 11.29 6.04
N GLU A 160 4.36 11.09 6.92
CA GLU A 160 5.79 11.31 6.63
C GLU A 160 6.32 10.49 5.43
N PHE A 161 5.66 9.37 5.13
CA PHE A 161 6.07 8.48 4.04
C PHE A 161 5.35 8.77 2.72
N LYS A 162 4.36 9.65 2.72
CA LYS A 162 3.72 10.08 1.49
C LYS A 162 4.66 10.98 0.71
N ASP A 163 4.51 10.98 -0.60
CA ASP A 163 5.17 12.00 -1.41
C ASP A 163 4.64 13.36 -0.92
N PRO A 164 5.48 14.34 -0.54
CA PRO A 164 4.98 15.66 -0.22
C PRO A 164 4.26 16.19 -1.46
N SER A 165 2.93 16.22 -1.40
CA SER A 165 2.03 16.65 -2.47
C SER A 165 2.31 18.07 -3.00
N ASN A 166 3.26 18.76 -2.38
CA ASN A 166 3.50 20.19 -2.45
C ASN A 166 4.95 20.58 -2.79
N ARG A 167 5.79 19.72 -3.37
CA ARG A 167 7.16 20.17 -3.77
C ARG A 167 7.13 21.43 -4.65
N VAL A 168 6.17 21.53 -5.57
CA VAL A 168 5.97 22.73 -6.40
C VAL A 168 5.50 23.90 -5.54
N ASN A 169 4.55 23.70 -4.64
CA ASN A 169 4.03 24.74 -3.75
C ASN A 169 5.01 25.19 -2.66
N SER A 170 5.99 24.34 -2.30
CA SER A 170 7.08 24.75 -1.41
C SER A 170 8.13 25.58 -2.14
N LEU A 171 8.25 25.44 -3.46
CA LEU A 171 9.18 26.22 -4.28
C LEU A 171 8.55 27.52 -4.77
N ILE A 172 7.28 27.48 -5.16
CA ILE A 172 6.51 28.61 -5.69
C ILE A 172 5.50 29.01 -4.61
N THR A 173 5.98 29.68 -3.57
CA THR A 173 5.13 30.28 -2.55
C THR A 173 4.56 31.60 -3.04
N ASN A 174 3.50 32.08 -2.38
CA ASN A 174 2.95 33.41 -2.67
C ASN A 174 4.03 34.49 -2.50
N ASP A 175 4.87 34.38 -1.47
CA ASP A 175 5.96 35.32 -1.20
C ASP A 175 6.97 35.37 -2.38
N VAL A 176 7.36 34.20 -2.90
CA VAL A 176 8.26 34.12 -4.06
C VAL A 176 7.62 34.70 -5.32
N LEU A 177 6.33 34.46 -5.53
CA LEU A 177 5.60 35.04 -6.67
C LEU A 177 5.49 36.56 -6.55
N GLU A 178 5.24 37.09 -5.36
CA GLU A 178 5.22 38.54 -5.09
C GLU A 178 6.59 39.16 -5.33
N GLU A 179 7.66 38.55 -4.83
CA GLU A 179 9.03 38.98 -5.10
C GLU A 179 9.34 39.00 -6.61
N LEU A 180 8.96 37.94 -7.34
CA LEU A 180 9.12 37.89 -8.79
C LEU A 180 8.32 38.99 -9.51
N MET A 181 7.09 39.26 -9.08
CA MET A 181 6.28 40.35 -9.63
C MET A 181 6.95 41.70 -9.42
N ASN A 182 7.45 41.95 -8.21
CA ASN A 182 8.13 43.20 -7.86
C ASN A 182 9.41 43.40 -8.68
N ILE A 183 10.23 42.35 -8.83
CA ILE A 183 11.43 42.37 -9.68
C ILE A 183 11.06 42.64 -11.14
N HIS A 184 10.03 41.98 -11.65
CA HIS A 184 9.57 42.17 -13.02
C HIS A 184 9.06 43.59 -13.26
N GLU A 185 8.26 44.14 -12.35
CA GLU A 185 7.78 45.53 -12.44
C GLU A 185 8.95 46.53 -12.44
N HIS A 186 9.95 46.32 -11.57
CA HIS A 186 11.14 47.16 -11.53
C HIS A 186 11.93 47.08 -12.84
N TYR A 187 12.11 45.88 -13.37
CA TYR A 187 12.76 45.65 -14.67
C TYR A 187 12.02 46.35 -15.82
N GLN A 188 10.68 46.30 -15.85
CA GLN A 188 9.89 47.02 -16.86
C GLN A 188 10.06 48.54 -16.73
N LYS A 189 10.01 49.09 -15.51
CA LYS A 189 10.25 50.52 -15.25
C LYS A 189 11.64 50.94 -15.74
N MET A 190 12.67 50.13 -15.46
CA MET A 190 14.04 50.42 -15.89
C MET A 190 14.20 50.41 -17.42
N LYS A 191 13.54 49.49 -18.13
CA LYS A 191 13.51 49.47 -19.60
C LYS A 191 12.95 50.77 -20.19
N CYS A 192 11.90 51.33 -19.58
CA CYS A 192 11.36 52.62 -20.01
C CYS A 192 12.36 53.76 -19.77
N VAL A 193 13.03 53.80 -18.61
CA VAL A 193 14.00 54.85 -18.26
C VAL A 193 15.21 54.88 -19.21
N ILE A 194 15.68 53.71 -19.64
CA ILE A 194 16.86 53.57 -20.52
C ILE A 194 16.50 53.82 -22.00
N SER A 195 15.22 53.67 -22.37
CA SER A 195 14.77 53.91 -23.75
C SER A 195 14.95 55.37 -24.18
N ALA A 196 15.23 55.58 -25.47
CA ALA A 196 15.37 56.92 -26.05
C ALA A 196 14.09 57.77 -25.94
N ASP A 197 12.91 57.13 -25.93
CA ASP A 197 11.59 57.78 -25.91
C ASP A 197 11.02 57.93 -24.48
N LYS A 198 11.74 57.41 -23.46
CA LYS A 198 11.41 57.39 -22.01
C LYS A 198 10.03 56.85 -21.60
N SER A 199 9.16 56.58 -22.56
CA SER A 199 7.74 56.27 -22.40
C SER A 199 7.39 54.86 -22.88
N GLN A 200 8.29 54.22 -23.63
CA GLN A 200 8.12 52.87 -24.16
C GLN A 200 9.31 51.99 -23.77
N PRO A 201 9.10 50.74 -23.35
CA PRO A 201 10.20 49.85 -23.00
C PRO A 201 11.05 49.53 -24.22
N ASP A 202 12.37 49.60 -24.08
CA ASP A 202 13.28 49.19 -25.15
C ASP A 202 13.13 47.70 -25.45
N LYS A 203 12.74 47.39 -26.70
CA LYS A 203 12.52 46.01 -27.17
C LYS A 203 13.80 45.18 -27.16
N ALA A 204 14.97 45.81 -27.32
CA ALA A 204 16.26 45.10 -27.27
C ALA A 204 16.56 44.53 -25.88
N LEU A 205 15.93 45.11 -24.84
CA LEU A 205 16.13 44.68 -23.46
C LEU A 205 15.11 43.64 -22.99
N SER A 206 14.10 43.27 -23.79
CA SER A 206 13.04 42.33 -23.43
C SER A 206 13.50 40.86 -23.48
N LEU A 207 14.16 40.43 -22.40
CA LEU A 207 14.66 39.07 -22.20
C LEU A 207 13.62 38.11 -21.60
N ILE A 208 12.61 38.66 -20.93
CA ILE A 208 11.55 37.90 -20.24
C ILE A 208 10.20 38.35 -20.79
N LYS A 209 9.27 37.39 -20.95
CA LYS A 209 7.89 37.69 -21.36
C LYS A 209 7.14 38.46 -20.27
N ASP A 210 6.29 39.41 -20.67
CA ASP A 210 5.56 40.27 -19.74
C ASP A 210 4.58 39.50 -18.85
N ASP A 211 4.06 38.38 -19.34
CA ASP A 211 3.12 37.50 -18.66
C ASP A 211 3.81 36.36 -17.87
N PHE A 212 5.14 36.35 -17.77
CA PHE A 212 5.90 35.25 -17.18
C PHE A 212 5.42 34.86 -15.78
N VAL A 213 5.26 35.84 -14.88
CA VAL A 213 4.88 35.56 -13.49
C VAL A 213 3.43 35.07 -13.38
N VAL A 214 2.55 35.58 -14.26
CA VAL A 214 1.15 35.12 -14.35
C VAL A 214 1.09 33.68 -14.88
N ASN A 215 1.80 33.40 -15.98
CA ASN A 215 1.89 32.05 -16.52
C ASN A 215 2.48 31.05 -15.53
N LEU A 216 3.51 31.45 -14.77
CA LEU A 216 4.10 30.59 -13.73
C LEU A 216 3.09 30.26 -12.63
N LYS A 217 2.30 31.25 -12.20
CA LYS A 217 1.21 31.07 -11.23
C LYS A 217 0.13 30.13 -11.77
N ASP A 218 -0.28 30.31 -13.03
CA ASP A 218 -1.31 29.49 -13.65
C ASP A 218 -0.86 28.04 -13.81
N ILE A 219 0.36 27.79 -14.29
CA ILE A 219 0.96 26.44 -14.36
C ILE A 219 1.01 25.79 -12.97
N THR A 220 1.32 26.57 -11.93
CA THR A 220 1.36 26.08 -10.55
C THR A 220 -0.03 25.66 -10.07
N LEU A 221 -1.06 26.45 -10.36
CA LEU A 221 -2.45 26.14 -10.04
C LEU A 221 -2.95 24.89 -10.79
N GLU A 222 -2.68 24.81 -12.10
CA GLU A 222 -3.02 23.63 -12.91
C GLU A 222 -2.39 22.34 -12.35
N TYR A 223 -1.12 22.42 -11.94
CA TYR A 223 -0.43 21.32 -11.29
C TYR A 223 -1.08 20.91 -9.96
N GLN A 224 -1.49 21.89 -9.13
CA GLN A 224 -2.20 21.61 -7.88
C GLN A 224 -3.53 20.90 -8.12
N GLU A 225 -4.33 21.36 -9.08
CA GLU A 225 -5.60 20.72 -9.43
C GLU A 225 -5.40 19.29 -9.94
N TRP A 226 -4.40 19.08 -10.80
CA TRP A 226 -4.05 17.76 -11.30
C TRP A 226 -3.61 16.82 -10.17
N GLN A 227 -2.81 17.31 -9.21
CA GLN A 227 -2.41 16.55 -8.01
C GLN A 227 -3.64 16.14 -7.18
N GLN A 228 -4.56 17.07 -6.91
CA GLN A 228 -5.77 16.78 -6.15
C GLN A 228 -6.64 15.72 -6.82
N LYS A 229 -6.83 15.79 -8.15
CA LYS A 229 -7.57 14.79 -8.93
C LYS A 229 -6.96 13.39 -8.82
N ARG A 230 -5.62 13.25 -8.77
CA ARG A 230 -4.95 11.95 -8.59
C ARG A 230 -5.15 11.36 -7.20
N VAL A 231 -5.11 12.18 -6.15
CA VAL A 231 -5.28 11.73 -4.77
C VAL A 231 -6.72 11.25 -4.52
N VAL A 232 -7.72 11.98 -5.04
CA VAL A 232 -9.14 11.65 -4.90
C VAL A 232 -9.51 10.33 -5.59
N GLY A 233 -8.98 10.07 -6.79
CA GLY A 233 -9.21 8.78 -7.47
C GLY A 233 -8.75 7.58 -6.63
N TYR A 234 -7.64 7.72 -5.91
CA TYR A 234 -7.11 6.66 -5.05
C TYR A 234 -7.98 6.44 -3.80
N THR A 235 -8.39 7.50 -3.11
CA THR A 235 -9.22 7.40 -1.89
C THR A 235 -10.64 6.93 -2.17
N ASP A 236 -11.26 7.36 -3.28
CA ASP A 236 -12.61 6.92 -3.67
C ASP A 236 -12.65 5.43 -4.00
N HIS A 237 -11.65 4.86 -4.66
CA HIS A 237 -11.61 3.41 -4.93
C HIS A 237 -11.53 2.53 -3.67
N TYR A 238 -10.99 3.03 -2.55
CA TYR A 238 -11.04 2.31 -1.26
C TYR A 238 -12.33 2.59 -0.47
N ALA A 239 -12.94 3.78 -0.61
CA ALA A 239 -14.20 4.15 0.03
C ALA A 239 -15.43 3.50 -0.63
N VAL A 240 -15.49 3.46 -1.97
CA VAL A 240 -16.62 2.90 -2.74
C VAL A 240 -16.72 1.38 -2.57
N ALA A 241 -15.59 0.66 -2.48
CA ALA A 241 -15.59 -0.77 -2.16
C ALA A 241 -16.20 -1.07 -0.76
N SER A 242 -16.09 -0.11 0.17
CA SER A 242 -16.66 -0.21 1.52
C SER A 242 -18.15 0.16 1.57
N LYS A 243 -18.62 1.04 0.69
CA LYS A 243 -20.03 1.51 0.62
C LYS A 243 -20.92 0.64 -0.27
N SER A 244 -20.40 0.11 -1.38
CA SER A 244 -21.16 -0.67 -2.38
C SER A 244 -21.89 -1.90 -1.80
N ARG A 245 -21.39 -2.50 -0.71
CA ARG A 245 -22.05 -3.66 -0.07
C ARG A 245 -23.19 -3.33 0.89
N ARG A 246 -23.37 -2.07 1.32
CA ARG A 246 -24.47 -1.74 2.25
C ARG A 246 -25.84 -1.60 1.58
N HIS A 247 -25.89 -1.54 0.25
CA HIS A 247 -27.13 -1.26 -0.48
C HIS A 247 -27.76 -2.45 -1.21
N ARG A 248 -27.21 -3.66 -1.06
CA ARG A 248 -27.79 -4.90 -1.60
C ARG A 248 -28.35 -5.78 -0.50
N GLN A 249 -29.16 -5.20 0.36
CA GLN A 249 -30.13 -5.98 1.12
C GLN A 249 -31.29 -6.23 0.16
N VAL A 250 -31.32 -7.43 -0.40
CA VAL A 250 -32.39 -7.90 -1.27
C VAL A 250 -33.70 -7.81 -0.48
N LYS A 251 -34.63 -6.98 -0.97
CA LYS A 251 -36.03 -6.99 -0.56
C LYS A 251 -36.57 -8.37 -0.97
N LEU A 252 -36.68 -9.27 0.00
CA LEU A 252 -37.37 -10.55 -0.19
C LEU A 252 -38.85 -10.20 -0.30
N GLU A 253 -39.38 -10.20 -1.52
CA GLU A 253 -40.81 -10.08 -1.73
C GLU A 253 -41.46 -11.37 -1.23
N SER A 254 -42.15 -11.25 -0.10
CA SER A 254 -43.03 -12.27 0.44
C SER A 254 -44.31 -12.23 -0.37
N SER A 255 -44.54 -13.23 -1.22
CA SER A 255 -45.87 -13.46 -1.78
C SER A 255 -46.74 -14.10 -0.71
N ASP A 256 -47.77 -13.37 -0.29
CA ASP A 256 -48.89 -13.85 0.50
C ASP A 256 -49.65 -14.94 -0.27
N SER A 257 -49.90 -16.06 0.40
CA SER A 257 -51.05 -16.93 0.15
C SER A 257 -51.31 -17.70 1.44
N GLY A 258 -52.32 -17.24 2.17
CA GLY A 258 -52.68 -17.76 3.47
C GLY A 258 -53.46 -19.07 3.40
N SER A 259 -53.47 -19.78 4.52
CA SER A 259 -54.70 -20.32 5.09
C SER A 259 -54.45 -20.75 6.53
N ASP A 260 -55.44 -20.41 7.34
CA ASP A 260 -55.63 -20.54 8.77
C ASP A 260 -55.47 -21.96 9.35
N TYR A 261 -55.12 -22.03 10.64
CA TYR A 261 -55.75 -22.83 11.71
C TYR A 261 -54.76 -23.25 12.82
N GLY A 262 -55.12 -22.87 14.05
CA GLY A 262 -55.03 -23.80 15.18
C GLY A 262 -53.90 -23.62 16.19
N LYS A 263 -54.23 -22.97 17.32
CA LYS A 263 -53.53 -23.03 18.62
C LYS A 263 -53.07 -24.46 18.97
N SER A 264 -51.90 -24.60 19.61
CA SER A 264 -51.74 -25.33 20.89
C SER A 264 -50.29 -25.40 21.41
N GLN A 265 -50.13 -24.91 22.65
CA GLN A 265 -49.39 -25.46 23.78
C GLN A 265 -47.90 -25.85 23.68
N SER A 266 -47.15 -25.11 24.49
CA SER A 266 -45.93 -25.50 25.22
C SER A 266 -45.97 -26.91 25.83
N ARG A 267 -44.90 -27.70 25.65
CA ARG A 267 -44.37 -28.60 26.68
C ARG A 267 -42.95 -29.14 26.39
N SER A 268 -42.05 -28.80 27.31
CA SER A 268 -41.02 -29.65 27.97
C SER A 268 -40.11 -30.62 27.18
N LYS A 269 -38.81 -30.32 27.28
CA LYS A 269 -37.62 -31.18 27.42
C LYS A 269 -37.84 -32.71 27.47
N LYS A 270 -37.09 -33.45 26.65
CA LYS A 270 -36.49 -34.75 27.04
C LYS A 270 -35.10 -34.96 26.43
N ASN A 271 -34.15 -35.19 27.31
CA ASN A 271 -32.80 -35.72 27.04
C ASN A 271 -32.90 -37.11 26.39
N SER A 272 -32.03 -37.40 25.42
CA SER A 272 -31.62 -38.78 25.12
C SER A 272 -30.12 -38.82 24.83
N LYS A 273 -29.38 -39.49 25.72
CA LYS A 273 -27.96 -39.85 25.55
C LYS A 273 -27.88 -41.24 24.90
N ARG A 274 -27.18 -41.30 23.76
CA ARG A 274 -26.24 -42.31 23.20
C ARG A 274 -26.38 -43.81 23.51
N PRO A 275 -25.91 -44.65 22.58
CA PRO A 275 -24.67 -45.38 22.91
C PRO A 275 -23.59 -45.34 21.81
N GLN A 276 -22.33 -45.44 22.26
CA GLN A 276 -21.13 -45.72 21.46
C GLN A 276 -21.06 -47.21 21.13
N MET A 277 -20.54 -47.57 19.94
CA MET A 277 -20.00 -48.91 19.70
C MET A 277 -18.47 -48.84 19.59
N ALA A 278 -17.84 -49.78 20.29
CA ALA A 278 -16.41 -49.94 20.46
C ALA A 278 -15.76 -50.69 19.28
N ARG A 279 -14.48 -50.39 19.12
CA ARG A 279 -13.46 -51.01 18.26
C ARG A 279 -13.23 -52.49 18.63
N SER A 280 -13.03 -53.35 17.63
CA SER A 280 -12.14 -54.51 17.77
C SER A 280 -11.15 -54.56 16.60
N LYS A 281 -9.96 -55.10 16.89
CA LYS A 281 -8.75 -55.13 16.07
C LYS A 281 -8.70 -56.39 15.21
N SER A 282 -8.05 -56.32 14.06
CA SER A 282 -7.20 -57.41 13.54
C SER A 282 -6.05 -56.84 12.72
N SER A 283 -4.91 -57.50 12.81
CA SER A 283 -3.59 -57.12 12.30
C SER A 283 -2.98 -58.28 11.50
N ALA A 284 -2.30 -57.96 10.40
CA ALA A 284 -1.12 -58.62 9.80
C ALA A 284 -1.03 -58.09 8.35
N GLY A 285 -0.01 -57.33 7.96
CA GLY A 285 1.31 -57.81 7.50
C GLY A 285 1.29 -57.90 5.96
N ILE A 286 2.27 -57.56 5.13
CA ILE A 286 3.72 -57.32 5.22
C ILE A 286 4.15 -56.70 3.84
N GLN A 287 5.15 -55.81 3.85
CA GLN A 287 6.16 -55.42 2.82
C GLN A 287 5.81 -55.05 1.37
N GLY A 288 6.54 -54.04 0.84
CA GLY A 288 7.09 -54.12 -0.53
C GLY A 288 7.17 -52.84 -1.38
N MET A 289 8.20 -52.02 -1.15
CA MET A 289 9.08 -51.32 -2.13
C MET A 289 8.57 -50.45 -3.32
N SER A 290 9.42 -49.42 -3.59
CA SER A 290 9.69 -48.65 -4.83
C SER A 290 8.78 -47.43 -5.13
N LEU A 291 9.26 -46.19 -5.10
CA LEU A 291 10.23 -45.45 -5.95
C LEU A 291 9.76 -45.24 -7.41
N LEU A 292 9.32 -44.00 -7.74
CA LEU A 292 9.86 -43.07 -8.76
C LEU A 292 8.79 -42.05 -9.27
N PRO A 293 9.21 -40.92 -9.89
CA PRO A 293 8.57 -39.61 -9.77
C PRO A 293 7.92 -39.09 -11.05
N TRP A 294 7.04 -38.08 -10.92
CA TRP A 294 6.86 -36.92 -11.82
C TRP A 294 6.43 -35.70 -10.99
#